data_AF-A0A839XP45-F1
#
_entry.id   AF-A0A839XP45-F1
#
_cell.length_a   1.000
_cell.length_b   1.000
_cell.length_c   1.000
_cell.angle_alpha   90.00
_cell.angle_beta   90.00
_cell.angle_gamma   90.00
#
_symmetry.space_group_name_H-M   'P 1'
#
loop_
_entity.id
_entity.type
_entity.pdbx_description
1 polymer ?
#
loop_
_entity_poly.entity_id
_entity_poly.type
_entity_poly.pdbx_seq_one_letter_code
_entity_poly.pdbx_strand_id
1 'polypeptide(L)'
;MPRQTPRRQQRNPREQEWSAKAERQYEHIEASQESRGVGRERAEEIAARTVNKQRARSGEADERSATSTEDISAPRRGGLRSGNRSGPGGRTKAQLYADAKRHGIRGRSKMTKAQLEQRLARTR
;
A
#
# COMPACT_ATOMS: atom_id res chain seq x y z
N MET A 1 -41.49 -7.15 21.00
CA MET A 1 -40.35 -6.87 20.12
C MET A 1 -39.14 -6.50 20.98
N PRO A 2 -38.23 -7.43 21.29
CA PRO A 2 -37.06 -7.11 22.09
C PRO A 2 -36.09 -6.29 21.24
N ARG A 3 -35.77 -5.08 21.70
CA ARG A 3 -34.75 -4.21 21.10
C ARG A 3 -33.40 -4.89 21.32
N GLN A 4 -32.77 -5.33 20.23
CA GLN A 4 -31.40 -5.84 20.26
C GLN A 4 -30.48 -4.69 20.72
N THR A 5 -30.04 -4.74 21.97
CA THR A 5 -28.94 -3.90 22.44
C THR A 5 -27.70 -4.26 21.64
N PRO A 6 -26.93 -3.28 21.10
CA PRO A 6 -25.69 -3.61 20.42
C PRO A 6 -24.78 -4.29 21.44
N ARG A 7 -24.41 -5.52 21.10
CA ARG A 7 -23.49 -6.38 21.87
C ARG A 7 -22.26 -5.53 22.15
N ARG A 8 -22.11 -5.09 23.41
CA ARG A 8 -20.95 -4.33 23.90
C ARG A 8 -19.71 -5.14 23.53
N GLN A 9 -19.07 -4.76 22.42
CA GLN A 9 -17.85 -5.43 21.98
C GLN A 9 -16.90 -5.35 23.15
N GLN A 10 -16.36 -6.51 23.54
CA GLN A 10 -15.38 -6.60 24.61
C GLN A 10 -14.22 -5.71 24.19
N ARG A 11 -14.14 -4.53 24.81
CA ARG A 11 -13.09 -3.55 24.58
C ARG A 11 -11.77 -4.25 24.87
N ASN A 12 -10.99 -4.45 23.82
CA ASN A 12 -9.72 -5.15 23.96
C ASN A 12 -8.83 -4.30 24.89
N PRO A 13 -8.07 -4.90 25.82
CA PRO A 13 -7.29 -4.17 26.84
C PRO A 13 -6.24 -3.19 26.27
N ARG A 14 -6.00 -3.21 24.95
CA ARG A 14 -5.15 -2.26 24.22
C ARG A 14 -5.79 -0.86 24.01
N GLU A 15 -7.09 -0.73 24.21
CA GLU A 15 -7.82 0.54 24.04
C GLU A 15 -7.52 1.57 25.13
N GLN A 16 -6.94 1.17 26.27
CA GLN A 16 -6.64 2.09 27.37
C GLN A 16 -5.38 2.95 27.13
N GLU A 17 -4.58 2.66 26.10
CA GLU A 17 -3.36 3.41 25.78
C GLU A 17 -3.50 4.32 24.54
N TRP A 18 -4.64 4.29 23.85
CA TRP A 18 -4.79 4.98 22.56
C TRP A 18 -5.52 6.31 22.75
N SER A 19 -4.99 7.38 22.15
CA SER A 19 -5.70 8.66 22.12
C SER A 19 -6.98 8.54 21.30
N ALA A 20 -7.99 9.35 21.61
CA ALA A 20 -9.26 9.35 20.86
C ALA A 20 -9.06 9.61 19.35
N LYS A 21 -7.95 10.25 18.96
CA LYS A 21 -7.55 10.43 17.55
C LYS A 21 -7.03 9.13 16.93
N ALA A 22 -6.24 8.36 17.68
CA ALA A 22 -5.71 7.07 17.24
C ALA A 22 -6.83 6.04 17.05
N GLU A 23 -7.83 6.02 17.94
CA GLU A 23 -9.00 5.15 17.86
C GLU A 23 -9.83 5.42 16.59
N ARG A 24 -10.20 6.68 16.33
CA ARG A 24 -10.91 7.05 15.08
C ARG A 24 -10.12 6.71 13.82
N GLN A 25 -8.79 6.81 13.89
CA GLN A 25 -7.91 6.49 12.76
C GLN A 25 -7.84 4.98 12.53
N TYR A 26 -7.85 4.18 13.60
CA TYR A 26 -7.93 2.73 13.53
C TYR A 26 -9.22 2.32 12.81
N GLU A 27 -10.38 2.76 13.31
CA GLU A 27 -11.70 2.43 12.74
C GLU A 27 -11.80 2.85 11.26
N HIS A 28 -11.29 4.03 10.91
CA HIS A 28 -11.32 4.51 9.53
C HIS A 28 -10.47 3.64 8.59
N ILE A 29 -9.29 3.19 9.05
CA ILE A 29 -8.41 2.34 8.24
C ILE A 29 -9.03 0.95 8.10
N GLU A 30 -9.53 0.36 9.18
CA GLU A 30 -10.21 -0.93 9.17
C GLU A 30 -11.36 -0.93 8.15
N ALA A 31 -12.30 0.01 8.27
CA ALA A 31 -13.43 0.14 7.36
C ALA A 31 -12.98 0.39 5.89
N SER A 32 -11.91 1.17 5.68
CA SER A 32 -11.37 1.39 4.34
C SER A 32 -10.72 0.14 3.75
N GLN A 33 -10.14 -0.74 4.56
CA GLN A 33 -9.60 -2.02 4.08
C GLN A 33 -10.72 -3.03 3.81
N GLU A 34 -11.71 -3.12 4.69
CA GLU A 34 -12.87 -4.01 4.49
C GLU A 34 -13.65 -3.65 3.22
N SER A 35 -13.89 -2.36 2.98
CA SER A 35 -14.54 -1.89 1.74
C SER A 35 -13.75 -2.22 0.46
N ARG A 36 -12.44 -2.50 0.56
CA ARG A 36 -11.60 -2.95 -0.55
C ARG A 36 -11.55 -4.48 -0.70
N GLY A 37 -12.34 -5.20 0.09
CA GLY A 37 -12.41 -6.66 0.09
C GLY A 37 -11.31 -7.34 0.90
N VAL A 38 -10.61 -6.61 1.77
CA VAL A 38 -9.67 -7.21 2.72
C VAL A 38 -10.48 -7.86 3.84
N GLY A 39 -10.15 -9.11 4.20
CA GLY A 39 -10.81 -9.79 5.31
C GLY A 39 -10.61 -9.06 6.65
N ARG A 40 -11.62 -9.10 7.51
CA ARG A 40 -11.68 -8.38 8.79
C ARG A 40 -10.42 -8.49 9.65
N GLU A 41 -9.96 -9.72 9.93
CA GLU A 41 -8.73 -9.95 10.72
C GLU A 41 -7.50 -9.26 10.11
N ARG A 42 -7.40 -9.29 8.77
CA ARG A 42 -6.31 -8.63 8.06
C ARG A 42 -6.45 -7.11 8.09
N ALA A 43 -7.67 -6.58 8.02
CA ALA A 43 -7.97 -5.15 8.11
C ALA A 43 -7.62 -4.60 9.50
N GLU A 44 -8.02 -5.30 10.56
CA GLU A 44 -7.70 -5.01 11.96
C GLU A 44 -6.17 -4.96 12.18
N GLU A 45 -5.42 -5.96 11.66
CA GLU A 45 -3.95 -5.97 11.74
C GLU A 45 -3.32 -4.75 11.03
N ILE A 46 -3.81 -4.40 9.83
CA ILE A 46 -3.32 -3.27 9.05
C ILE A 46 -3.59 -1.96 9.79
N ALA A 47 -4.78 -1.80 10.37
CA ALA A 47 -5.16 -0.62 11.14
C ALA A 47 -4.29 -0.46 12.39
N ALA A 48 -4.15 -1.51 13.20
CA ALA A 48 -3.32 -1.52 14.41
C ALA A 48 -1.87 -1.17 14.10
N ARG A 49 -1.28 -1.82 13.08
CA ARG A 49 0.11 -1.58 12.68
C ARG A 49 0.34 -0.14 12.21
N THR A 50 -0.63 0.42 11.48
CA THR A 50 -0.54 1.78 10.95
C THR A 50 -0.58 2.81 12.07
N VAL A 51 -1.55 2.67 12.99
CA VAL A 51 -1.71 3.56 14.15
C VAL A 51 -0.51 3.46 15.09
N ASN A 52 -0.04 2.25 15.40
CA ASN A 52 1.14 2.05 16.23
C ASN A 52 2.39 2.71 15.62
N LYS A 53 2.59 2.62 14.30
CA LYS A 53 3.71 3.29 13.62
C LYS A 53 3.59 4.82 13.63
N GLN A 54 2.37 5.37 13.64
CA GLN A 54 2.16 6.81 13.77
C GLN A 54 2.43 7.27 15.20
N ARG A 55 1.91 6.56 16.20
CA ARG A 55 2.16 6.84 17.62
C ARG A 55 3.66 6.79 17.96
N ALA A 56 4.38 5.78 17.47
CA ALA A 56 5.82 5.66 17.67
C ALA A 56 6.62 6.82 17.04
N ARG A 57 6.16 7.37 15.90
CA ARG A 57 6.79 8.54 15.27
C ARG A 57 6.45 9.86 15.94
N SER A 58 5.24 10.00 16.47
CA SER A 58 4.82 11.18 17.24
C SER A 58 5.37 11.19 18.67
N GLY A 59 6.01 10.11 19.12
CA GLY A 59 6.49 9.96 20.49
C GLY A 59 5.39 9.61 21.50
N GLU A 60 4.19 9.25 21.04
CA GLU A 60 3.04 8.87 21.87
C GLU A 60 3.02 7.37 22.22
N ALA A 61 4.00 6.58 21.76
CA ALA A 61 4.11 5.16 22.10
C ALA A 61 5.23 4.95 23.12
N ASP A 62 4.91 4.21 24.19
CA ASP A 62 5.86 3.84 25.25
C ASP A 62 7.01 2.97 24.70
N GLU A 63 6.72 2.10 23.72
CA GLU A 63 7.72 1.26 23.05
C GLU A 63 8.04 1.75 21.64
N ARG A 64 9.34 1.98 21.37
CA ARG A 64 9.85 2.51 20.10
C ARG A 64 10.94 1.59 19.56
N SER A 65 10.70 0.93 18.43
CA SER A 65 11.75 0.22 17.68
C SER A 65 12.36 1.15 16.62
N ALA A 66 13.64 0.99 16.29
CA ALA A 66 14.31 1.76 15.22
C ALA A 66 13.55 1.65 13.88
N THR A 67 12.95 0.48 13.59
CA THR A 67 12.11 0.27 12.40
C THR A 67 10.75 0.98 12.44
N SER A 68 10.30 1.47 13.60
CA SER A 68 9.09 2.27 13.72
C SER A 68 9.38 3.77 13.57
N THR A 69 10.57 4.23 13.98
CA THR A 69 11.00 5.64 13.93
C THR A 69 11.79 6.01 12.66
N GLU A 70 12.75 5.18 12.24
CA GLU A 70 13.66 5.44 11.10
C GLU A 70 13.09 4.99 9.75
N ASP A 71 11.97 4.25 9.75
CA ASP A 71 11.45 3.65 8.53
C ASP A 71 10.64 4.66 7.69
N ILE A 72 11.03 4.76 6.42
CA ILE A 72 10.53 5.72 5.43
C ILE A 72 8.99 5.74 5.41
N SER A 73 8.41 6.94 5.44
CA SER A 73 6.95 7.14 5.46
C SER A 73 6.28 6.43 4.27
N ALA A 74 5.07 5.90 4.49
CA ALA A 74 4.30 5.19 3.45
C ALA A 74 4.19 5.96 2.11
N PRO A 75 4.04 7.30 2.08
CA PRO A 75 4.06 8.08 0.84
C PRO A 75 5.42 8.08 0.14
N ARG A 76 6.52 8.26 0.88
CA ARG A 76 7.89 8.21 0.30
C ARG A 76 8.24 6.80 -0.17
N ARG A 77 7.87 5.76 0.59
CA ARG A 77 8.00 4.35 0.15
C ARG A 77 7.17 4.08 -1.09
N GLY A 78 5.95 4.61 -1.14
CA GLY A 78 5.07 4.58 -2.30
C GLY A 78 5.74 5.19 -3.52
N GLY A 79 6.29 6.40 -3.42
CA GLY A 79 7.01 7.07 -4.51
C GLY A 79 8.30 6.35 -4.96
N LEU A 80 9.06 5.80 -4.01
CA LEU A 80 10.28 5.03 -4.31
C LEU A 80 9.98 3.68 -4.97
N ARG A 81 8.85 3.04 -4.62
CA ARG A 81 8.43 1.74 -5.19
C ARG A 81 7.56 1.89 -6.43
N SER A 82 6.80 2.98 -6.56
CA SER A 82 5.99 3.32 -7.74
C SER A 82 6.82 3.90 -8.88
N GLY A 83 8.06 4.33 -8.60
CA GLY A 83 9.03 4.76 -9.62
C GLY A 83 9.32 3.71 -10.71
N ASN A 84 8.77 2.49 -10.60
CA ASN A 84 8.92 1.44 -11.60
C ASN A 84 7.62 0.77 -12.10
N ARG A 85 6.43 1.38 -11.89
CA ARG A 85 5.22 0.99 -12.65
C ARG A 85 4.02 1.91 -12.41
N SER A 86 3.48 2.43 -13.52
CA SER A 86 2.09 2.87 -13.69
C SER A 86 1.69 4.27 -13.16
N GLY A 87 2.13 5.30 -13.89
CA GLY A 87 1.41 6.58 -14.07
C GLY A 87 1.12 6.81 -15.58
N PRO A 88 0.31 7.79 -15.99
CA PRO A 88 -0.44 7.84 -17.28
C PRO A 88 0.39 8.01 -18.58
N GLY A 89 1.67 7.66 -18.59
CA GLY A 89 2.59 7.77 -19.74
C GLY A 89 2.92 6.46 -20.48
N GLY A 90 2.17 5.39 -20.22
CA GLY A 90 2.41 4.07 -20.82
C GLY A 90 3.72 3.39 -20.36
N ARG A 91 4.11 2.29 -21.02
CA ARG A 91 5.37 1.58 -20.71
C ARG A 91 6.57 2.48 -21.02
N THR A 92 7.67 2.35 -20.28
CA THR A 92 8.92 3.08 -20.61
C THR A 92 9.67 2.40 -21.75
N LYS A 93 10.53 3.14 -22.48
CA LYS A 93 11.38 2.56 -23.55
C LYS A 93 12.20 1.37 -23.05
N ALA A 94 12.70 1.43 -21.82
CA ALA A 94 13.48 0.35 -21.21
C ALA A 94 12.64 -0.91 -20.98
N GLN A 95 11.40 -0.77 -20.52
CA GLN A 95 10.46 -1.89 -20.37
C GLN A 95 10.15 -2.53 -21.72
N LEU A 96 9.87 -1.72 -22.73
CA LEU A 96 9.61 -2.18 -24.09
C LEU A 96 10.84 -2.83 -24.73
N TYR A 97 12.04 -2.33 -24.42
CA TYR A 97 13.29 -2.94 -24.87
C TYR A 97 13.51 -4.32 -24.24
N ALA A 98 13.22 -4.47 -22.95
CA ALA A 98 13.29 -5.75 -22.25
C ALA A 98 12.25 -6.74 -22.80
N ASP A 99 11.02 -6.30 -23.03
CA ASP A 99 9.97 -7.08 -23.71
C ASP A 99 10.45 -7.52 -25.10
N ALA A 100 10.97 -6.60 -25.90
CA ALA A 100 11.48 -6.89 -27.24
C ALA A 100 12.67 -7.85 -27.24
N LYS A 101 13.51 -7.81 -26.19
CA LYS A 101 14.58 -8.79 -25.99
C LYS A 101 14.00 -10.18 -25.70
N ARG A 102 12.98 -10.29 -24.84
CA ARG A 102 12.32 -11.57 -24.51
C ARG A 102 11.64 -12.18 -25.72
N HIS A 103 11.00 -11.37 -26.56
CA HIS A 103 10.36 -11.80 -27.80
C HIS A 103 11.33 -11.97 -28.98
N GLY A 104 12.65 -11.85 -28.77
CA GLY A 104 13.64 -12.08 -29.82
C GLY A 104 13.61 -11.08 -30.98
N ILE A 105 13.06 -9.87 -30.77
CA ILE A 105 12.94 -8.85 -31.83
C ILE A 105 14.34 -8.38 -32.24
N ARG A 106 14.72 -8.66 -33.49
CA ARG A 106 15.97 -8.18 -34.09
C ARG A 106 15.88 -6.67 -34.35
N GLY A 107 16.99 -5.97 -34.21
CA GLY A 107 17.04 -4.51 -34.39
C GLY A 107 16.44 -3.69 -33.23
N ARG A 108 15.95 -4.32 -32.16
CA ARG A 108 15.41 -3.68 -30.94
C ARG A 108 16.26 -2.54 -30.36
N SER A 109 17.59 -2.63 -30.46
CA SER A 109 18.53 -1.61 -29.96
C SER A 109 18.51 -0.32 -30.78
N LYS A 110 18.10 -0.40 -32.04
CA LYS A 110 17.96 0.75 -32.93
C LYS A 110 16.55 1.34 -32.91
N MET A 111 15.60 0.70 -32.22
CA MET A 111 14.20 1.12 -32.21
C MET A 111 13.92 2.23 -31.18
N THR A 112 13.04 3.15 -31.55
CA THR A 112 12.46 4.14 -30.65
C THR A 112 11.39 3.52 -29.76
N LYS A 113 10.92 4.26 -28.74
CA LYS A 113 9.84 3.81 -27.86
C LYS A 113 8.60 3.35 -28.66
N ALA A 114 8.16 4.19 -29.60
CA ALA A 114 6.98 3.92 -30.44
C ALA A 114 7.19 2.71 -31.36
N GLN A 115 8.39 2.54 -31.93
CA GLN A 115 8.71 1.39 -32.76
C GLN A 115 8.71 0.08 -31.96
N LEU A 116 9.20 0.10 -30.72
CA LEU A 116 9.15 -1.06 -29.83
C LEU A 116 7.70 -1.41 -29.45
N GLU A 117 6.86 -0.41 -29.14
CA GLU A 117 5.43 -0.61 -28.86
C GLU A 117 4.72 -1.25 -30.05
N GLN A 118 4.89 -0.70 -31.25
CA GLN A 118 4.25 -1.21 -32.45
C GLN A 118 4.74 -2.62 -32.80
N ARG A 119 6.05 -2.88 -32.67
CA ARG A 119 6.61 -4.20 -32.97
C ARG A 119 6.12 -5.26 -31.99
N LEU A 120 6.03 -4.92 -30.70
CA LEU A 120 5.48 -5.79 -29.67
C LEU A 120 3.98 -6.03 -29.85
N ALA A 121 3.21 -5.02 -30.26
CA ALA A 121 1.80 -5.18 -30.58
C ALA A 121 1.57 -6.18 -31.74
N ARG A 122 2.47 -6.21 -32.72
CA ARG A 122 2.41 -7.13 -33.87
C ARG A 122 2.98 -8.53 -33.58
N THR A 123 3.76 -8.69 -32.52
CA THR A 123 4.40 -9.98 -32.17
C THR A 123 3.53 -10.79 -31.19
N ARG A 124 2.34 -10.28 -30.87
CA ARG A 124 1.40 -10.89 -29.93
C ARG A 124 0.63 -12.04 -30.54
#